data_AF-A0A2X3KWZ7-F1
#
_entry.id   AF-A0A2X3KWZ7-F1
#
_cell.length_a   1.000
_cell.length_b   1.000
_cell.length_c   1.000
_cell.angle_alpha   90.00
_cell.angle_beta   90.00
_cell.angle_gamma   90.00
#
_symmetry.space_group_name_H-M   'P 1'
#
loop_
_entity.id
_entity.type
_entity.pdbx_description
1 polymer ?
#
loop_
_entity_poly.entity_id
_entity_poly.type
_entity_poly.pdbx_seq_one_letter_code
_entity_poly.pdbx_strand_id
1 'polypeptide(L)' 'MSLQMMREGWFAPTLNLRHPDERCGDLDYIMGASRAIDCEFLQSNNFAFGGINTSLVIKRWA' A
#
# COMPACT_ATOMS: atom_id res chain seq x y z
N MET A 1 1.44 3.96 9.69
CA MET A 1 2.14 2.73 9.26
C MET A 1 2.93 2.96 7.97
N SER A 2 2.31 3.42 6.88
CA SER A 2 2.96 3.55 5.56
C SER A 2 4.17 4.48 5.50
N LEU A 3 4.20 5.55 6.30
CA LEU A 3 5.38 6.42 6.41
C LEU A 3 6.62 5.69 6.94
N GLN A 4 6.45 4.80 7.92
CA GLN A 4 7.55 4.01 8.49
C GLN A 4 8.03 2.95 7.51
N MET A 5 7.09 2.29 6.80
CA MET A 5 7.41 1.35 5.71
C MET A 5 8.25 2.02 4.62
N MET A 6 7.84 3.22 4.18
CA MET A 6 8.63 4.01 3.22
C MET A 6 10.02 4.35 3.78
N ARG A 7 10.10 4.85 5.02
CA ARG A 7 11.37 5.21 5.69
C ARG A 7 12.36 4.04 5.72
N GLU A 8 11.87 2.84 6.04
CA GLU A 8 12.68 1.63 6.20
C GLU A 8 12.90 0.89 4.87
N GLY A 9 12.23 1.31 3.79
CA GLY A 9 12.33 0.67 2.48
C GLY A 9 11.70 -0.73 2.46
N TRP A 10 10.76 -1.00 3.36
CA TRP A 10 10.18 -2.32 3.59
C TRP A 10 8.65 -2.22 3.70
N PHE A 11 7.93 -3.03 2.93
CA PHE A 11 6.48 -3.00 2.86
C PHE A 11 5.89 -4.34 3.30
N ALA A 12 4.96 -4.27 4.25
CA ALA A 12 4.26 -5.42 4.78
C ALA A 12 3.33 -6.05 3.72
N PRO A 13 3.16 -7.38 3.74
CA PRO A 13 2.16 -8.05 2.91
C PRO A 13 0.75 -7.88 3.48
N THR A 14 -0.26 -8.02 2.62
CA THR A 14 -1.64 -8.20 3.06
C THR A 14 -1.79 -9.58 3.70
N LEU A 15 -2.02 -9.62 5.00
CA LEU A 15 -2.14 -10.87 5.74
C LEU A 15 -3.36 -11.68 5.26
N ASN A 16 -3.21 -13.01 5.23
CA ASN A 16 -4.24 -13.98 4.79
C ASN A 16 -4.63 -13.94 3.31
N LEU A 17 -4.01 -13.08 2.49
CA LEU A 17 -4.22 -13.09 1.04
C LEU A 17 -3.34 -14.18 0.38
N ARG A 18 -3.98 -15.26 -0.08
CA ARG A 18 -3.34 -16.36 -0.84
C ARG A 18 -3.84 -16.50 -2.26
N HIS A 19 -5.11 -16.17 -2.48
CA HIS A 19 -5.80 -16.24 -3.76
C HIS A 19 -6.57 -14.93 -3.93
N PRO A 20 -6.02 -13.93 -4.65
CA PRO A 20 -6.78 -12.73 -5.01
C PRO A 20 -8.06 -13.10 -5.75
N ASP A 21 -9.15 -12.41 -5.45
CA ASP A 21 -10.43 -12.59 -6.15
C ASP A 21 -10.29 -12.11 -7.60
N GLU A 22 -10.75 -12.89 -8.57
CA GLU A 22 -10.71 -12.56 -10.00
C GLU A 22 -11.52 -11.29 -10.35
N ARG A 23 -12.43 -10.88 -9.46
CA ARG A 23 -13.20 -9.64 -9.58
C ARG A 23 -12.42 -8.41 -9.11
N CYS A 24 -11.33 -8.59 -8.38
CA CYS A 24 -10.42 -7.51 -8.03
C CYS A 24 -9.56 -7.13 -9.25
N GLY A 25 -9.07 -5.89 -9.30
CA GLY A 25 -8.21 -5.44 -10.39
C GLY A 25 -6.89 -6.21 -10.44
N ASP A 26 -6.32 -6.37 -11.63
CA ASP A 26 -4.99 -6.97 -11.80
C ASP A 26 -3.91 -6.00 -11.30
N LEU A 27 -3.45 -6.23 -10.07
CA LEU A 27 -2.48 -5.40 -9.36
C LEU A 27 -1.38 -6.27 -8.76
N ASP A 28 -0.23 -5.66 -8.53
CA ASP A 28 0.90 -6.27 -7.83
C ASP A 28 0.67 -6.28 -6.31
N TYR A 29 -0.20 -7.18 -5.86
CA TYR A 29 -0.50 -7.40 -4.45
C TYR A 29 0.71 -7.96 -3.70
N ILE A 30 1.17 -7.26 -2.66
CA ILE A 30 2.21 -7.78 -1.76
C ILE A 30 1.58 -8.88 -0.89
N MET A 31 1.93 -10.14 -1.17
CA MET A 31 1.38 -11.34 -0.51
C MET A 31 2.49 -12.19 0.11
N GLY A 32 2.14 -12.93 1.18
CA GLY A 32 3.00 -13.94 1.79
C GLY A 32 4.18 -13.36 2.58
N ALA A 33 5.13 -12.75 1.88
CA ALA A 33 6.31 -12.11 2.47
C ALA A 33 6.29 -10.61 2.17
N SER A 34 6.95 -9.86 3.04
CA SER A 34 7.22 -8.45 2.82
C SER A 34 8.14 -8.20 1.64
N ARG A 35 8.06 -7.00 1.07
CA ARG A 35 8.90 -6.59 -0.06
C ARG A 35 9.77 -5.39 0.29
N ALA A 36 11.03 -5.45 -0.15
CA ALA A 36 11.90 -4.29 -0.15
C ALA A 36 11.52 -3.36 -1.32
N ILE A 37 11.14 -2.13 -1.01
CA ILE A 37 10.77 -1.12 -2.01
C ILE A 37 11.35 0.21 -1.58
N ASP A 38 12.24 0.76 -2.40
CA ASP A 38 12.69 2.14 -2.25
C ASP A 38 11.88 3.05 -3.17
N CYS A 39 10.86 3.71 -2.61
CA CYS A 39 10.01 4.65 -3.35
C CYS A 39 10.28 6.10 -2.94
N GLU A 40 10.28 7.02 -3.91
CA GLU A 40 10.38 8.47 -3.66
C GLU A 40 9.03 9.07 -3.20
N PHE A 41 7.93 8.52 -3.70
CA PHE A 41 6.58 8.93 -3.36
C PHE A 41 5.77 7.74 -2.87
N LEU A 42 4.89 8.00 -1.91
CA LEU A 42 3.96 7.05 -1.33
C LEU A 42 2.54 7.63 -1.41
N GLN A 43 1.59 6.82 -1.86
CA GLN A 43 0.17 7.17 -1.83
C GLN A 43 -0.56 6.37 -0.76
N SER A 44 -1.41 7.04 0.03
CA SER A 44 -2.34 6.42 0.98
C SER A 44 -3.76 6.86 0.67
N ASN A 45 -4.59 5.92 0.23
CA ASN A 45 -5.99 6.16 -0.09
C ASN A 45 -6.91 5.76 1.06
N ASN A 46 -7.98 6.52 1.27
CA ASN A 46 -9.06 6.19 2.19
C ASN A 46 -10.41 6.46 1.53
N PHE A 47 -11.31 5.48 1.64
CA PHE A 47 -12.68 5.56 1.13
C PHE A 47 -13.63 5.30 2.30
N ALA A 48 -14.45 6.29 2.64
CA ALA A 48 -15.33 6.26 3.80
C ALA A 48 -16.82 6.29 3.41
N PHE A 49 -17.68 5.96 4.37
CA PHE A 49 -19.13 6.04 4.20
C PHE A 49 -19.57 7.43 3.74
N GLY A 50 -20.68 7.47 2.99
CA GLY A 50 -21.17 8.69 2.36
C GLY A 50 -20.42 9.06 1.07
N GLY A 51 -19.59 8.16 0.54
CA GLY A 51 -18.87 8.38 -0.73
C GLY A 51 -17.71 9.35 -0.61
N ILE A 52 -17.14 9.52 0.59
CA ILE A 52 -16.00 10.41 0.83
C ILE A 52 -14.73 9.69 0.43
N ASN A 53 -13.95 10.32 -0.47
CA ASN A 53 -12.72 9.78 -1.01
C ASN A 53 -11.56 10.73 -0.73
N THR A 54 -10.48 10.23 -0.14
CA THR A 54 -9.28 11.00 0.18
C THR A 54 -8.03 10.27 -0.30
N SER A 55 -7.11 11.01 -0.93
CA SER A 55 -5.78 10.52 -1.28
C SER A 55 -4.72 11.45 -0.66
N LEU A 56 -3.73 10.85 0.00
CA LEU A 56 -2.55 11.53 0.51
C LEU A 56 -1.33 11.04 -0.28
N VAL A 57 -0.62 11.96 -0.94
CA VAL A 57 0.66 11.69 -1.60
C VAL A 57 1.78 12.30 -0.77
N ILE A 58 2.70 11.46 -0.32
CA ILE A 58 3.80 11.83 0.56
C ILE A 58 5.11 11.65 -0.21
N LYS A 59 5.94 12.70 -0.24
CA LYS A 59 7.31 12.61 -0.75
C LYS A 59 8.25 12.15 0.38
N ARG A 60 9.20 11.28 0.06
CA ARG A 60 10.33 10.95 0.93
C ARG A 60 11.08 12.23 1.31
N TRP A 61 11.35 12.40 2.60
CA TRP A 61 12.12 13.53 3.11
C TRP A 61 13.60 13.18 3.17
N ALA A 62 14.45 14.21 3.11
CA ALA A 62 15.89 14.09 3.30
C ALA A 62 16.23 14.06 4.80
#